data_AF-A0A1H4G8F2-F1
#
_entry.id   AF-A0A1H4G8F2-F1
#
_cell.length_a   1.000
_cell.length_b   1.000
_cell.length_c   1.000
_cell.angle_alpha   90.00
_cell.angle_beta   90.00
_cell.angle_gamma   90.00
#
_symmetry.space_group_name_H-M   'P 1'
#
loop_
_entity.id
_entity.type
_entity.pdbx_description
1 polymer ?
#
loop_
_entity_poly.entity_id
_entity_poly.type
_entity_poly.pdbx_seq_one_letter_code
_entity_poly.pdbx_strand_id
1 'polypeptide(L)'
;TSGADAAVCWPFDGKDGPMGRPPEETCFGAKRLCSAVTGLHGENLVLAGLRDGAVLAGRIGADGDAVVKGSGGAAVTALALTPEGWLFIGCEDGLSLWLRLGG
;
A
#
# COMPACT_ATOMS: atom_id res chain seq x y z
N THR A 1 6.63 -5.41 10.78
CA THR A 1 6.78 -5.54 9.31
C THR A 1 5.96 -6.71 8.84
N SER A 2 5.32 -6.59 7.68
CA SER A 2 4.52 -7.69 7.09
C SER A 2 5.45 -8.80 6.58
N GLY A 3 5.03 -10.05 6.73
CA GLY A 3 5.68 -11.22 6.12
C GLY A 3 5.21 -11.53 4.70
N ALA A 4 4.28 -10.72 4.16
CA ALA A 4 3.70 -10.88 2.84
C ALA A 4 4.33 -9.94 1.82
N ASP A 5 4.30 -10.34 0.55
CA ASP A 5 4.66 -9.53 -0.61
C ASP A 5 3.42 -8.83 -1.23
N ALA A 6 2.34 -8.69 -0.46
CA ALA A 6 1.14 -7.96 -0.83
C ALA A 6 0.59 -7.17 0.37
N ALA A 7 -0.30 -6.22 0.09
CA ALA A 7 -1.16 -5.62 1.10
C ALA A 7 -2.35 -6.55 1.37
N VAL A 8 -2.45 -7.02 2.60
CA VAL A 8 -3.49 -7.95 3.06
C VAL A 8 -4.59 -7.17 3.77
N CYS A 9 -5.81 -7.23 3.27
CA CYS A 9 -6.99 -6.59 3.83
C CYS A 9 -7.98 -7.63 4.34
N TRP A 10 -8.38 -7.51 5.62
CA TRP A 10 -9.38 -8.36 6.23
C TRP A 10 -10.74 -7.65 6.26
N PRO A 11 -11.79 -8.17 5.61
CA PRO A 11 -13.09 -7.51 5.56
C PRO A 11 -13.85 -7.65 6.89
N PHE A 12 -14.27 -6.51 7.45
CA PHE A 12 -15.14 -6.41 8.65
C PHE A 12 -16.52 -5.84 8.30
N ASP A 13 -17.01 -6.16 7.12
CA ASP A 13 -18.28 -5.71 6.51
C ASP A 13 -19.53 -6.48 6.98
N GLY A 14 -19.41 -7.50 7.84
CA GLY A 14 -20.52 -8.32 8.32
C GLY A 14 -20.45 -8.65 9.81
N LYS A 15 -21.56 -9.18 10.37
CA LYS A 15 -21.70 -9.48 11.81
C LYS A 15 -20.62 -10.41 12.37
N ASP A 16 -20.11 -11.33 11.56
CA ASP A 16 -19.10 -12.32 11.96
C ASP A 16 -17.67 -11.86 11.62
N GLY A 17 -17.51 -10.65 11.08
CA GLY A 17 -16.21 -10.12 10.66
C GLY A 17 -15.53 -11.03 9.62
N PRO A 18 -14.19 -11.09 9.55
CA PRO A 18 -13.45 -11.86 8.55
C PRO A 18 -13.50 -13.39 8.78
N MET A 19 -14.22 -13.87 9.79
CA MET A 19 -14.26 -15.29 10.14
C MET A 19 -14.73 -16.16 8.96
N GLY A 20 -13.93 -17.19 8.64
CA GLY A 20 -14.24 -18.15 7.58
C GLY A 20 -14.13 -17.61 6.15
N ARG A 21 -13.63 -16.38 5.97
CA ARG A 21 -13.41 -15.75 4.66
C ARG A 21 -11.92 -15.60 4.37
N PRO A 22 -11.48 -15.74 3.10
CA PRO A 22 -10.12 -15.41 2.73
C PRO A 22 -9.88 -13.89 2.88
N PRO A 23 -8.65 -13.46 3.13
CA PRO A 23 -8.32 -12.05 3.03
C PRO A 23 -8.41 -11.61 1.57
N GLU A 24 -8.61 -10.31 1.39
CA GLU A 24 -8.41 -9.68 0.09
C GLU A 24 -6.97 -9.18 -0.01
N GLU A 25 -6.36 -9.35 -1.17
CA GLU A 25 -4.97 -8.99 -1.40
C GLU A 25 -4.86 -8.04 -2.60
N THR A 26 -4.02 -7.02 -2.47
CA THR A 26 -3.73 -6.03 -3.51
C THR A 26 -2.28 -5.56 -3.36
N CYS A 27 -1.78 -4.76 -4.30
CA CYS A 27 -0.40 -4.27 -4.31
C CYS A 27 0.63 -5.41 -4.30
N PHE A 28 0.55 -6.33 -5.26
CA PHE A 28 1.43 -7.50 -5.34
C PHE A 28 2.85 -7.09 -5.74
N GLY A 29 3.79 -7.20 -4.79
CA GLY A 29 5.18 -6.82 -4.91
C GLY A 29 6.10 -7.82 -5.60
N ALA A 30 5.56 -8.84 -6.28
CA ALA A 30 6.31 -9.84 -7.04
C ALA A 30 7.53 -10.41 -6.26
N LYS A 31 7.30 -10.99 -5.07
CA LYS A 31 8.31 -11.52 -4.12
C LYS A 31 9.08 -10.46 -3.31
N ARG A 32 8.72 -9.19 -3.39
CA ARG A 32 9.26 -8.15 -2.50
C ARG A 32 8.31 -7.92 -1.34
N LEU A 33 8.84 -8.04 -0.13
CA LEU A 33 8.04 -7.86 1.07
C LEU A 33 7.50 -6.44 1.17
N CYS A 34 6.24 -6.33 1.55
CA CYS A 34 5.60 -5.10 1.92
C CYS A 34 6.12 -4.63 3.28
N SER A 35 6.67 -3.41 3.35
CA SER A 35 7.28 -2.84 4.55
C SER A 35 6.45 -1.73 5.19
N ALA A 36 5.61 -1.03 4.42
CA ALA A 36 4.72 0.02 4.91
C ALA A 36 3.39 0.00 4.14
N VAL A 37 2.28 0.39 4.78
CA VAL A 37 0.97 0.53 4.14
C VAL A 37 0.28 1.82 4.60
N THR A 38 -0.52 2.43 3.74
CA THR A 38 -1.46 3.50 4.08
C THR A 38 -2.70 3.42 3.18
N GLY A 39 -3.73 4.22 3.46
CA GLY A 39 -4.95 4.25 2.67
C GLY A 39 -5.65 5.60 2.75
N LEU A 40 -6.59 5.85 1.84
CA LEU A 40 -7.38 7.08 1.82
C LEU A 40 -8.71 6.85 2.54
N HIS A 41 -8.99 7.69 3.54
CA HIS A 41 -10.26 7.60 4.26
C HIS A 41 -11.46 7.82 3.32
N GLY A 42 -12.47 6.96 3.44
CA GLY A 42 -13.68 7.01 2.61
C GLY A 42 -13.54 6.35 1.23
N GLU A 43 -12.33 5.89 0.88
CA GLU A 43 -12.04 5.26 -0.40
C GLU A 43 -11.45 3.86 -0.18
N ASN A 44 -11.69 2.96 -1.12
CA ASN A 44 -11.09 1.62 -1.12
C ASN A 44 -9.63 1.62 -1.62
N LEU A 45 -8.91 2.75 -1.49
CA LEU A 45 -7.55 2.91 -1.99
C LEU A 45 -6.53 2.50 -0.93
N VAL A 46 -5.61 1.60 -1.31
CA VAL A 46 -4.47 1.16 -0.49
C VAL A 46 -3.18 1.49 -1.22
N LEU A 47 -2.18 1.96 -0.47
CA LEU A 47 -0.82 2.17 -0.94
C LEU A 47 0.11 1.27 -0.14
N ALA A 48 0.95 0.51 -0.85
CA ALA A 48 1.92 -0.39 -0.25
C ALA A 48 3.34 0.00 -0.67
N GLY A 49 4.20 0.18 0.32
CA GLY A 49 5.64 0.40 0.14
C GLY A 49 6.39 -0.91 0.28
N LEU A 50 7.32 -1.16 -0.64
CA LEU A 50 8.08 -2.41 -0.72
C LEU A 50 9.54 -2.21 -0.27
N ARG A 51 10.18 -3.33 0.07
CA ARG A 51 11.59 -3.35 0.51
C ARG A 51 12.62 -2.94 -0.54
N ASP A 52 12.27 -2.89 -1.81
CA ASP A 52 13.14 -2.40 -2.89
C ASP A 52 12.84 -0.95 -3.30
N GLY A 53 12.07 -0.24 -2.47
CA GLY A 53 11.73 1.16 -2.64
C GLY A 53 10.53 1.41 -3.53
N ALA A 54 9.91 0.39 -4.12
CA ALA A 54 8.69 0.59 -4.91
C ALA A 54 7.49 0.98 -4.03
N VAL A 55 6.55 1.72 -4.62
CA VAL A 55 5.24 2.01 -4.03
C VAL A 55 4.17 1.67 -5.05
N LEU A 56 3.24 0.81 -4.66
CA LEU A 56 2.09 0.38 -5.45
C LEU A 56 0.81 0.98 -4.87
N ALA A 57 -0.14 1.31 -5.73
CA ALA A 57 -1.50 1.69 -5.41
C ALA A 57 -2.45 0.61 -5.88
N GLY A 58 -3.32 0.15 -5.01
CA GLY A 58 -4.28 -0.90 -5.26
C GLY A 58 -5.66 -0.49 -4.74
N ARG A 59 -6.72 -1.10 -5.27
CA ARG A 59 -8.09 -0.83 -4.83
C ARG A 59 -8.77 -2.10 -4.35
N ILE A 60 -9.27 -2.06 -3.11
CA ILE A 60 -10.06 -3.14 -2.53
C ILE A 60 -11.38 -3.27 -3.33
N GLY A 61 -11.63 -4.45 -3.83
CA GLY A 61 -12.76 -4.88 -4.64
C GLY A 61 -12.51 -4.76 -6.14
N ALA A 62 -11.30 -4.40 -6.58
CA ALA A 62 -10.97 -4.20 -7.98
C ALA A 62 -9.65 -4.88 -8.37
N ASP A 63 -9.58 -5.35 -9.60
CA ASP A 63 -8.37 -5.92 -10.15
C ASP A 63 -7.43 -4.82 -10.69
N GLY A 64 -6.13 -5.01 -10.43
CA GLY A 64 -5.06 -4.22 -11.02
C GLY A 64 -4.42 -3.21 -10.07
N ASP A 65 -3.10 -3.29 -9.97
CA ASP A 65 -2.28 -2.37 -9.18
C ASP A 65 -1.60 -1.36 -10.11
N ALA A 66 -1.49 -0.11 -9.66
CA ALA A 66 -0.75 0.96 -10.32
C ALA A 66 0.59 1.22 -9.62
N VAL A 67 1.63 1.47 -10.40
CA VAL A 67 2.95 1.84 -9.87
C VAL A 67 2.97 3.35 -9.59
N VAL A 68 3.11 3.73 -8.33
CA VAL A 68 3.23 5.14 -7.90
C VAL A 68 4.70 5.57 -7.89
N LYS A 69 5.59 4.68 -7.41
CA LYS A 69 7.04 4.86 -7.41
C LYS A 69 7.69 3.56 -7.84
N GLY A 70 8.60 3.61 -8.80
CA GLY A 70 9.38 2.45 -9.22
C GLY A 70 10.35 1.95 -8.15
N SER A 71 10.81 0.72 -8.32
CA SER A 71 11.86 0.09 -7.50
C SER A 71 13.24 0.73 -7.76
N GLY A 72 14.25 0.29 -7.01
CA GLY A 72 15.64 0.71 -7.17
C GLY A 72 16.13 1.68 -6.08
N GLY A 73 15.42 1.78 -4.96
CA GLY A 73 15.83 2.54 -3.79
C GLY A 73 15.90 1.69 -2.53
N ALA A 74 16.16 2.32 -1.39
CA ALA A 74 16.06 1.65 -0.10
C ALA A 74 14.60 1.33 0.27
N ALA A 75 14.42 0.44 1.24
CA ALA A 75 13.11 0.01 1.71
C ALA A 75 12.24 1.21 2.12
N VAL A 76 10.97 1.18 1.72
CA VAL A 76 9.99 2.18 2.17
C VAL A 76 9.69 1.94 3.65
N THR A 77 9.93 2.92 4.50
CA THR A 77 9.75 2.84 5.96
C THR A 77 8.59 3.68 6.46
N ALA A 78 8.16 4.69 5.70
CA ALA A 78 7.05 5.56 6.04
C ALA A 78 6.18 5.87 4.82
N LEU A 79 4.86 5.80 5.02
CA LEU A 79 3.85 6.27 4.07
C LEU A 79 2.80 7.06 4.83
N ALA A 80 2.39 8.21 4.30
CA ALA A 80 1.26 8.98 4.82
C ALA A 80 0.49 9.61 3.66
N LEU A 81 -0.84 9.59 3.75
CA LEU A 81 -1.71 10.16 2.75
C LEU A 81 -2.62 11.20 3.39
N THR A 82 -2.70 12.39 2.80
CA THR A 82 -3.64 13.43 3.25
C THR A 82 -5.02 13.25 2.59
N PRO A 83 -6.09 13.80 3.18
CA PRO A 83 -7.43 13.77 2.57
C PRO A 83 -7.50 14.37 1.17
N GLU A 84 -6.61 15.33 0.85
CA GLU A 84 -6.52 16.00 -0.45
C GLU A 84 -5.73 15.20 -1.50
N GLY A 85 -5.23 14.01 -1.12
CA GLY A 85 -4.49 13.12 -2.01
C GLY A 85 -2.97 13.37 -2.06
N TRP A 86 -2.39 14.05 -1.07
CA TRP A 86 -0.92 14.17 -0.98
C TRP A 86 -0.31 12.96 -0.32
N LEU A 87 0.56 12.26 -1.04
CA LEU A 87 1.30 11.11 -0.56
C LEU A 87 2.72 11.51 -0.17
N PHE A 88 3.08 11.20 1.08
CA PHE A 88 4.45 11.19 1.58
C PHE A 88 5.02 9.77 1.52
N ILE A 89 6.26 9.65 1.04
CA ILE A 89 7.05 8.42 1.02
C ILE A 89 8.38 8.71 1.71
N GLY A 90 8.74 7.91 2.72
CA GLY A 90 10.04 7.91 3.36
C GLY A 90 10.75 6.57 3.18
N CYS A 91 12.04 6.62 2.84
CA CYS A 91 12.90 5.46 2.63
C CYS A 91 13.95 5.35 3.74
N GLU A 92 14.46 4.13 3.96
CA GLU A 92 15.47 3.81 4.98
C GLU A 92 16.80 4.56 4.80
N ASP A 93 17.16 4.92 3.55
CA ASP A 93 18.35 5.70 3.21
C ASP A 93 18.22 7.22 3.48
N GLY A 94 17.06 7.66 3.99
CA GLY A 94 16.77 9.07 4.27
C GLY A 94 16.17 9.83 3.09
N LEU A 95 15.96 9.18 1.93
CA LEU A 95 15.21 9.80 0.83
C LEU A 95 13.75 9.97 1.22
N SER A 96 13.19 11.13 0.89
CA SER A 96 11.77 11.41 1.04
C SER A 96 11.19 12.03 -0.22
N LEU A 97 9.94 11.71 -0.50
CA LEU A 97 9.20 12.17 -1.67
C LEU A 97 7.79 12.58 -1.25
N TRP A 98 7.36 13.75 -1.73
CA TRP A 98 5.97 14.18 -1.72
C TRP A 98 5.46 14.20 -3.15
N LEU A 99 4.29 13.61 -3.38
CA LEU A 99 3.61 13.64 -4.67
C LEU A 99 2.10 13.68 -4.48
N ARG A 100 1.38 14.20 -5.47
CA ARG A 100 -0.08 14.23 -5.46
C ARG A 100 -0.64 13.07 -6.26
N LEU A 101 -1.53 12.29 -5.66
CA LEU A 101 -2.25 11.21 -6.34
C LEU A 101 -3.42 11.80 -7.12
N GLY A 102 -3.26 11.91 -8.44
CA GLY A 102 -4.34 12.31 -9.34
C GLY A 102 -4.72 13.79 -9.29
N GLY A 103 -4.65 14.41 -10.47
CA GLY A 103 -5.25 15.67 -10.88
C GLY A 103 -5.58 15.54 -12.36
#